data_AF-A0A3N9XDI0-F1
#
_entry.id   AF-A0A3N9XDI0-F1
#
_cell.length_a   1.000
_cell.length_b   1.000
_cell.length_c   1.000
_cell.angle_alpha   90.00
_cell.angle_beta   90.00
_cell.angle_gamma   90.00
#
_symmetry.space_group_name_H-M   'P 1'
#
loop_
_entity.id
_entity.type
_entity.pdbx_description
1 polymer ?
#
loop_
_entity_poly.entity_id
_entity_poly.type
_entity_poly.pdbx_seq_one_letter_code
_entity_poly.pdbx_strand_id
1 'polypeptide(L)'
;PRRLAALPAGAAAVAAVVLAGVGLGVDRFDAAHPAPTHLMYAMDADTGQARWLSHESEPQPWTDGYVDGVTDVGDEFPGLGGGELRVGPAQAANLPAPKLEVVADATSGGERTLRLRLTPQRAARLATLHVDTSTATVLRAEVAGRPVPVEPRAGKWGFGLVFHAPPTEGIEVVLVVRPIGGQVALRAMDASDGLDALPGFRPRPPAVGVVGSHSSEMLAVARTYPI
;
A
#
# COMPACT_ATOMS: atom_id res chain seq x y z
N PRO A 1 49.37 39.38 -7.31
CA PRO A 1 48.81 38.00 -7.13
C PRO A 1 47.37 37.94 -6.58
N ARG A 2 46.99 38.72 -5.55
CA ARG A 2 45.66 38.62 -4.89
C ARG A 2 44.46 39.20 -5.68
N ARG A 3 44.68 40.12 -6.63
CA ARG A 3 43.61 40.77 -7.41
C ARG A 3 43.14 39.96 -8.63
N LEU A 4 43.95 39.00 -9.11
CA LEU A 4 43.63 38.19 -10.28
C LEU A 4 42.71 37.00 -9.97
N ALA A 5 42.60 36.59 -8.70
CA ALA A 5 41.69 35.53 -8.26
C ALA A 5 40.26 36.02 -7.95
N ALA A 6 40.05 37.34 -7.80
CA ALA A 6 38.74 37.92 -7.50
C ALA A 6 37.81 37.96 -8.72
N LEU A 7 38.37 38.12 -9.93
CA LEU A 7 37.64 38.13 -11.20
C LEU A 7 36.97 36.78 -11.52
N PRO A 8 37.68 35.63 -11.50
CA PRO A 8 37.03 34.34 -11.75
C PRO A 8 36.04 33.96 -10.65
N ALA A 9 36.31 34.31 -9.39
CA ALA A 9 35.38 34.08 -8.28
C ALA A 9 34.08 34.90 -8.43
N GLY A 10 34.18 36.17 -8.82
CA GLY A 10 33.02 37.03 -9.09
C GLY A 10 32.20 36.54 -10.28
N ALA A 11 32.85 36.14 -11.38
CA ALA A 11 32.18 35.58 -12.55
C ALA A 11 31.46 34.26 -12.22
N ALA A 12 32.08 33.38 -11.42
CA ALA A 12 31.46 32.13 -10.97
C ALA A 12 30.25 32.38 -10.06
N ALA A 13 30.31 33.35 -9.15
CA ALA A 13 29.18 33.71 -8.29
C ALA A 13 28.00 34.27 -9.10
N VAL A 14 28.26 35.13 -10.08
CA VAL A 14 27.21 35.64 -10.98
C VAL A 14 26.60 34.51 -11.80
N ALA A 15 27.42 33.62 -12.38
CA ALA A 15 26.94 32.47 -13.12
C ALA A 15 26.07 31.55 -12.24
N ALA A 16 26.47 31.28 -11.00
CA ALA A 16 25.68 30.49 -10.06
C ALA A 16 24.32 31.12 -9.75
N VAL A 17 24.27 32.44 -9.51
CA VAL A 17 23.01 33.16 -9.27
C VAL A 17 22.11 33.16 -10.50
N VAL A 18 22.68 33.36 -11.70
CA VAL A 18 21.93 33.31 -12.96
C VAL A 18 21.37 31.91 -13.21
N LEU A 19 22.20 30.87 -13.07
CA LEU A 19 21.77 29.48 -13.24
C LEU A 19 20.71 29.09 -12.21
N ALA A 20 20.85 29.50 -10.95
CA ALA A 20 19.84 29.27 -9.92
C ALA A 20 18.53 30.02 -10.22
N GLY A 21 18.61 31.29 -10.63
CA GLY A 21 17.43 32.08 -10.99
C GLY A 21 16.69 31.55 -12.21
N VAL A 22 17.43 31.14 -13.25
CA VAL A 22 16.87 30.46 -14.43
C VAL A 22 16.28 29.11 -14.03
N GLY A 23 16.99 28.33 -13.22
CA GLY A 23 16.52 27.05 -12.69
C GLY A 23 15.17 27.20 -11.97
N LEU A 24 15.05 28.12 -11.02
CA LEU A 24 13.79 28.41 -10.30
C LEU A 24 12.69 28.99 -11.21
N GLY A 25 13.06 29.62 -12.32
CA GLY A 25 12.11 30.15 -13.31
C GLY A 25 11.53 29.06 -14.22
N VAL A 26 12.35 28.07 -14.59
CA VAL A 26 12.02 26.99 -15.51
C VAL A 26 11.45 25.77 -14.78
N ASP A 27 11.93 25.47 -13.57
CA ASP A 27 11.50 24.36 -12.72
C ASP A 27 10.20 24.72 -11.98
N ARG A 28 9.17 25.07 -12.76
CA ARG A 28 7.83 25.34 -12.26
C ARG A 28 6.92 24.22 -12.68
N PHE A 29 6.01 23.85 -11.78
CA PHE A 29 5.00 22.86 -12.13
C PHE A 29 3.98 23.44 -13.11
N ASP A 30 3.85 22.80 -14.26
CA ASP A 30 2.91 23.13 -15.30
C ASP A 30 2.48 21.86 -16.07
N ALA A 31 1.74 22.00 -17.16
CA ALA A 31 1.29 20.84 -17.94
C ALA A 31 2.44 20.06 -18.62
N ALA A 32 3.60 20.68 -18.86
CA ALA A 32 4.78 20.02 -19.41
C ALA A 32 5.66 19.41 -18.30
N HIS A 33 5.61 19.97 -17.09
CA HIS A 33 6.29 19.48 -15.89
C HIS A 33 5.28 19.32 -14.73
N PRO A 34 4.43 18.28 -14.73
CA PRO A 34 3.36 18.19 -13.75
C PRO A 34 3.86 18.02 -12.31
N ALA A 35 3.19 18.65 -11.35
CA ALA A 35 3.44 18.45 -9.92
C ALA A 35 3.14 17.00 -9.54
N PRO A 36 4.12 16.23 -9.03
CA PRO A 36 3.90 14.83 -8.68
C PRO A 36 3.00 14.72 -7.45
N THR A 37 1.99 13.85 -7.52
CA THR A 37 1.06 13.62 -6.42
C THR A 37 0.85 12.13 -6.14
N HIS A 38 0.53 11.80 -4.90
CA HIS A 38 0.25 10.48 -4.38
C HIS A 38 -1.17 10.42 -3.85
N LEU A 39 -1.96 9.50 -4.41
CA LEU A 39 -3.28 9.16 -3.89
C LEU A 39 -3.50 7.66 -3.98
N MET A 40 -4.21 7.15 -2.98
CA MET A 40 -4.63 5.76 -2.85
C MET A 40 -6.07 5.69 -2.37
N TYR A 41 -6.72 4.58 -2.66
CA TYR A 41 -8.01 4.21 -2.08
C TYR A 41 -7.87 2.89 -1.34
N ALA A 42 -8.42 2.80 -0.14
CA ALA A 42 -8.48 1.55 0.61
C ALA A 42 -9.90 1.32 1.16
N MET A 43 -10.42 0.11 1.01
CA MET A 43 -11.73 -0.28 1.50
C MET A 43 -11.69 -1.56 2.32
N ASP A 44 -12.31 -1.52 3.49
CA ASP A 44 -12.56 -2.69 4.31
C ASP A 44 -13.92 -3.27 3.94
N ALA A 45 -13.94 -4.45 3.32
CA ALA A 45 -15.17 -5.12 2.91
C ALA A 45 -15.97 -5.70 4.08
N ASP A 46 -15.39 -5.84 5.29
CA ASP A 46 -16.11 -6.29 6.47
C ASP A 46 -17.04 -5.18 7.01
N THR A 47 -16.55 -3.94 7.00
CA THR A 47 -17.26 -2.78 7.57
C THR A 47 -17.93 -1.91 6.51
N GLY A 48 -17.54 -2.05 5.24
CA GLY A 48 -17.94 -1.16 4.16
C GLY A 48 -17.31 0.23 4.26
N GLN A 49 -16.30 0.43 5.11
CA GLN A 49 -15.62 1.72 5.22
C GLN A 49 -14.54 1.85 4.15
N ALA A 50 -14.44 3.05 3.56
CA ALA A 50 -13.41 3.38 2.59
C ALA A 50 -12.72 4.70 2.94
N ARG A 51 -11.44 4.80 2.57
CA ARG A 51 -10.59 5.98 2.80
C ARG A 51 -9.77 6.32 1.57
N TRP A 52 -9.60 7.61 1.34
CA TRP A 52 -8.51 8.14 0.53
C TRP A 52 -7.26 8.22 1.41
N LEU A 53 -6.12 7.80 0.89
CA LEU A 53 -4.84 7.79 1.61
C LEU A 53 -3.75 8.48 0.78
N SER A 54 -2.80 9.12 1.45
CA SER A 54 -1.60 9.68 0.81
C SER A 54 -0.36 9.61 1.70
N HIS A 55 0.81 9.41 1.08
CA HIS A 55 2.13 9.54 1.70
C HIS A 55 2.65 10.99 1.66
N GLU A 56 1.93 11.94 1.05
CA GLU A 56 2.35 13.33 1.04
C GLU A 56 2.31 13.92 2.45
N SER A 57 3.47 14.31 2.98
CA SER A 57 3.54 15.03 4.27
C SER A 57 2.86 16.39 4.17
N GLU A 58 2.95 17.04 3.01
CA GLU A 58 2.27 18.30 2.67
C GLU A 58 1.47 18.07 1.38
N PRO A 59 0.17 17.74 1.48
CA PRO A 59 -0.67 17.46 0.33
C PRO A 59 -0.69 18.62 -0.67
N GLN A 60 -0.48 18.31 -1.95
CA GLN A 60 -0.71 19.23 -3.05
C GLN A 60 -2.19 19.64 -3.10
N PRO A 61 -2.55 20.82 -3.62
CA PRO A 61 -3.93 21.31 -3.61
C PRO A 61 -4.99 20.34 -4.15
N TRP A 62 -4.63 19.49 -5.13
CA TRP A 62 -5.54 18.45 -5.63
C TRP A 62 -5.73 17.29 -4.63
N THR A 63 -4.64 16.81 -4.01
CA THR A 63 -4.67 15.73 -3.01
C THR A 63 -5.26 16.19 -1.68
N ASP A 64 -4.99 17.43 -1.28
CA ASP A 64 -5.56 18.08 -0.08
C ASP A 64 -7.09 18.05 -0.08
N GLY A 65 -7.71 18.10 -1.26
CA GLY A 65 -9.15 17.94 -1.39
C GLY A 65 -9.69 16.53 -1.07
N TYR A 66 -8.84 15.54 -0.79
CA TYR A 66 -9.23 14.16 -0.46
C TYR A 66 -8.86 13.74 0.96
N VAL A 67 -7.90 14.42 1.60
CA VAL A 67 -7.36 14.04 2.89
C VAL A 67 -7.48 15.19 3.89
N ASP A 68 -7.97 14.91 5.08
CA ASP A 68 -8.27 15.89 6.12
C ASP A 68 -7.67 15.55 7.50
N GLY A 69 -7.00 14.40 7.60
CA GLY A 69 -6.39 13.92 8.84
C GLY A 69 -5.10 13.13 8.61
N VAL A 70 -4.52 12.67 9.72
CA VAL A 70 -3.36 11.79 9.74
C VAL A 70 -3.66 10.63 10.69
N THR A 71 -3.41 9.40 10.26
CA THR A 71 -3.54 8.23 11.13
C THR A 71 -2.72 7.05 10.60
N ASP A 72 -2.42 6.09 11.46
CA ASP A 72 -1.88 4.79 11.05
C ASP A 72 -3.05 3.88 10.66
N VAL A 73 -2.96 3.25 9.49
CA VAL A 73 -3.98 2.35 8.95
C VAL A 73 -3.52 0.90 8.89
N GLY A 74 -2.37 0.57 9.47
CA GLY A 74 -1.74 -0.74 9.43
C GLY A 74 -2.55 -1.84 10.11
N ASP A 75 -3.43 -1.49 11.04
CA ASP A 75 -4.34 -2.44 11.67
C ASP A 75 -5.48 -2.86 10.74
N GLU A 76 -5.99 -1.97 9.90
CA GLU A 76 -7.04 -2.30 8.92
C GLU A 76 -6.48 -2.80 7.59
N PHE A 77 -5.35 -2.23 7.16
CA PHE A 77 -4.71 -2.49 5.88
C PHE A 77 -3.21 -2.82 6.06
N PRO A 78 -2.87 -3.95 6.72
CA PRO A 78 -1.48 -4.30 7.01
C PRO A 78 -0.58 -4.43 5.78
N GLY A 79 -1.16 -4.75 4.62
CA GLY A 79 -0.44 -4.83 3.36
C GLY A 79 0.06 -3.48 2.83
N LEU A 80 -0.37 -2.35 3.41
CA LEU A 80 0.14 -1.02 3.09
C LEU A 80 1.40 -0.66 3.89
N GLY A 81 1.81 -1.51 4.83
CA GLY A 81 2.83 -1.20 5.82
C GLY A 81 2.26 -0.41 7.01
N GLY A 82 3.11 -0.20 8.00
CA GLY A 82 2.79 0.67 9.14
C GLY A 82 3.26 2.10 8.91
N GLY A 83 2.86 2.99 9.82
CA GLY A 83 3.22 4.40 9.80
C GLY A 83 2.04 5.28 9.44
N GLU A 84 2.18 6.55 9.82
CA GLU A 84 1.13 7.54 9.62
C GLU A 84 1.00 7.90 8.13
N LEU A 85 -0.25 7.89 7.64
CA LEU A 85 -0.64 8.38 6.33
C LEU A 85 -1.57 9.57 6.48
N ARG A 86 -1.59 10.45 5.49
CA ARG A 86 -2.71 11.37 5.30
C ARG A 86 -3.94 10.55 4.92
N VAL A 87 -5.07 10.86 5.53
CA VAL A 87 -6.32 10.14 5.32
C VAL A 87 -7.48 11.09 5.13
N GLY A 88 -8.51 10.66 4.41
CA GLY A 88 -9.82 11.30 4.40
C GLY A 88 -10.92 10.31 4.01
N PRO A 89 -12.19 10.64 4.26
CA PRO A 89 -13.30 9.76 3.97
C PRO A 89 -13.43 9.53 2.46
N ALA A 90 -13.65 8.28 2.05
CA ALA A 90 -14.02 7.95 0.68
C ALA A 90 -15.39 7.28 0.64
N GLN A 91 -16.12 7.47 -0.45
CA GLN A 91 -17.34 6.72 -0.68
C GLN A 91 -16.97 5.28 -1.03
N ALA A 92 -17.60 4.32 -0.35
CA ALA A 92 -17.41 2.91 -0.66
C ALA A 92 -17.92 2.57 -2.07
N ALA A 93 -17.03 2.04 -2.90
CA ALA A 93 -17.38 1.45 -4.18
C ALA A 93 -17.86 0.00 -4.01
N ASN A 94 -18.70 -0.48 -4.92
CA ASN A 94 -19.11 -1.88 -4.97
C ASN A 94 -17.97 -2.74 -5.57
N LEU A 95 -16.98 -3.07 -4.76
CA LEU A 95 -15.79 -3.84 -5.16
C LEU A 95 -15.76 -5.21 -4.48
N PRO A 96 -15.44 -6.28 -5.20
CA PRO A 96 -15.28 -7.60 -4.59
C PRO A 96 -14.00 -7.64 -3.75
N ALA A 97 -14.09 -8.21 -2.55
CA ALA A 97 -12.93 -8.54 -1.72
C ALA A 97 -12.15 -9.74 -2.28
N PRO A 98 -10.83 -9.85 -2.02
CA PRO A 98 -10.06 -11.03 -2.40
C PRO A 98 -10.69 -12.28 -1.80
N LYS A 99 -10.87 -13.33 -2.60
CA LYS A 99 -11.50 -14.58 -2.15
C LYS A 99 -10.45 -15.45 -1.44
N LEU A 100 -10.77 -15.96 -0.26
CA LEU A 100 -9.92 -16.91 0.47
C LEU A 100 -10.69 -18.22 0.70
N GLU A 101 -10.20 -19.30 0.10
CA GLU A 101 -10.82 -20.63 0.20
C GLU A 101 -9.95 -21.59 1.01
N VAL A 102 -10.57 -22.37 1.88
CA VAL A 102 -9.91 -23.48 2.57
C VAL A 102 -9.95 -24.70 1.67
N VAL A 103 -8.80 -25.08 1.13
CA VAL A 103 -8.65 -26.27 0.30
C VAL A 103 -8.49 -27.52 1.17
N ALA A 104 -7.76 -27.41 2.28
CA ALA A 104 -7.64 -28.45 3.28
C ALA A 104 -7.38 -27.86 4.66
N ASP A 105 -7.87 -28.54 5.69
CA ASP A 105 -7.68 -28.17 7.08
C ASP A 105 -7.50 -29.45 7.90
N ALA A 106 -6.37 -29.56 8.58
CA ALA A 106 -6.03 -30.71 9.40
C ALA A 106 -5.38 -30.24 10.70
N THR A 107 -5.82 -30.80 11.83
CA THR A 107 -5.22 -30.53 13.14
C THR A 107 -4.58 -31.81 13.68
N SER A 108 -3.33 -31.71 14.12
CA SER A 108 -2.59 -32.81 14.75
C SER A 108 -1.58 -32.27 15.75
N GLY A 109 -1.49 -32.89 16.93
CA GLY A 109 -0.48 -32.52 17.93
C GLY A 109 -0.54 -31.06 18.42
N GLY A 110 -1.71 -30.41 18.36
CA GLY A 110 -1.88 -29.00 18.72
C GLY A 110 -1.45 -27.99 17.64
N GLU A 111 -1.02 -28.47 16.47
CA GLU A 111 -0.77 -27.66 15.28
C GLU A 111 -1.92 -27.85 14.28
N ARG A 112 -2.33 -26.76 13.63
CA ARG A 112 -3.31 -26.76 12.55
C ARG A 112 -2.60 -26.42 11.23
N THR A 113 -2.79 -27.27 10.24
CA THR A 113 -2.27 -27.07 8.88
C THR A 113 -3.43 -26.63 7.98
N LEU A 114 -3.34 -25.39 7.50
CA LEU A 114 -4.31 -24.79 6.59
C LEU A 114 -3.70 -24.73 5.19
N ARG A 115 -4.31 -25.40 4.22
CA ARG A 115 -4.04 -25.18 2.79
C ARG A 115 -5.13 -24.26 2.25
N LEU A 116 -4.72 -23.09 1.80
CA LEU A 116 -5.58 -22.00 1.40
C LEU A 116 -5.35 -21.65 -0.07
N ARG A 117 -6.40 -21.16 -0.73
CA ARG A 117 -6.33 -20.52 -2.05
C ARG A 117 -6.75 -19.06 -1.91
N LEU A 118 -5.81 -18.14 -2.10
CA LEU A 118 -6.05 -16.70 -2.13
C LEU A 118 -6.17 -16.22 -3.58
N THR A 119 -7.35 -15.78 -3.97
CA THR A 119 -7.64 -15.36 -5.35
C THR A 119 -8.04 -13.90 -5.38
N PRO A 120 -7.18 -13.01 -5.92
CA PRO A 120 -7.57 -11.62 -6.17
C PRO A 120 -8.81 -11.56 -7.05
N GLN A 121 -9.67 -10.57 -6.84
CA GLN A 121 -10.92 -10.42 -7.60
C GLN A 121 -10.85 -9.28 -8.62
N ARG A 122 -9.66 -8.70 -8.81
CA ARG A 122 -9.34 -7.63 -9.77
C ARG A 122 -7.98 -7.92 -10.40
N ALA A 123 -7.60 -7.16 -11.42
CA ALA A 123 -6.24 -7.18 -11.99
C ALA A 123 -5.25 -6.59 -10.97
N ALA A 124 -4.92 -7.38 -9.96
CA ALA A 124 -4.17 -6.94 -8.79
C ALA A 124 -2.66 -6.87 -9.09
N ARG A 125 -2.03 -5.78 -8.65
CA ARG A 125 -0.57 -5.61 -8.57
C ARG A 125 0.03 -6.51 -7.49
N LEU A 126 -0.73 -6.70 -6.40
CA LEU A 126 -0.32 -7.50 -5.26
C LEU A 126 -1.52 -8.11 -4.54
N ALA A 127 -1.26 -9.19 -3.83
CA ALA A 127 -2.14 -9.78 -2.83
C ALA A 127 -1.37 -9.97 -1.53
N THR A 128 -2.05 -9.81 -0.39
CA THR A 128 -1.45 -10.00 0.92
C THR A 128 -2.32 -10.89 1.79
N LEU A 129 -1.68 -11.62 2.69
CA LEU A 129 -2.34 -12.42 3.72
C LEU A 129 -1.61 -12.24 5.04
N HIS A 130 -2.35 -11.87 6.07
CA HIS A 130 -1.83 -11.66 7.42
C HIS A 130 -2.58 -12.55 8.41
N VAL A 131 -1.89 -13.00 9.45
CA VAL A 131 -2.46 -13.83 10.51
C VAL A 131 -2.54 -13.00 11.78
N ASP A 132 -3.73 -12.93 12.39
CA ASP A 132 -3.93 -12.21 13.64
C ASP A 132 -3.27 -12.96 14.80
N THR A 133 -2.30 -12.31 15.45
CA THR A 133 -1.50 -12.89 16.54
C THR A 133 -2.30 -13.19 17.78
N SER A 134 -3.49 -12.59 17.95
CA SER A 134 -4.40 -12.93 19.04
C SER A 134 -5.09 -14.28 18.84
N THR A 135 -5.10 -14.81 17.62
CA THR A 135 -5.82 -16.05 17.27
C THR A 135 -4.88 -17.23 17.02
N ALA A 136 -3.69 -16.99 16.47
CA ALA A 136 -2.72 -18.04 16.19
C ALA A 136 -1.28 -17.53 16.08
N THR A 137 -0.33 -18.41 16.38
CA THR A 137 1.09 -18.23 16.05
C THR A 137 1.42 -19.01 14.78
N VAL A 138 1.99 -18.36 13.76
CA VAL A 138 2.49 -19.05 12.57
C VAL A 138 3.81 -19.74 12.90
N LEU A 139 3.92 -21.02 12.56
CA LEU A 139 5.12 -21.83 12.78
C LEU A 139 5.89 -22.07 11.48
N ARG A 140 5.16 -22.29 10.38
CA ARG A 140 5.71 -22.48 9.03
C ARG A 140 4.75 -21.91 8.00
N ALA A 141 5.31 -21.38 6.92
CA ALA A 141 4.54 -20.91 5.78
C ALA A 141 5.18 -21.37 4.48
N GLU A 142 4.34 -21.74 3.52
CA GLU A 142 4.72 -22.03 2.14
C GLU A 142 3.76 -21.26 1.22
N VAL A 143 4.31 -20.63 0.20
CA VAL A 143 3.55 -19.82 -0.76
C VAL A 143 3.96 -20.25 -2.16
N ALA A 144 2.99 -20.68 -2.97
CA ALA A 144 3.21 -21.18 -4.32
C ALA A 144 4.35 -22.22 -4.42
N GLY A 145 4.36 -23.21 -3.52
CA GLY A 145 5.36 -24.28 -3.52
C GLY A 145 6.71 -23.91 -2.86
N ARG A 146 6.84 -22.70 -2.31
CA ARG A 146 8.12 -22.19 -1.77
C ARG A 146 8.02 -21.85 -0.28
N PRO A 147 8.93 -22.36 0.56
CA PRO A 147 8.95 -22.01 1.98
C PRO A 147 9.25 -20.51 2.13
N VAL A 148 8.51 -19.85 3.01
CA VAL A 148 8.71 -18.44 3.35
C VAL A 148 9.17 -18.34 4.81
N PRO A 149 10.19 -17.53 5.12
CA PRO A 149 10.64 -17.32 6.50
C PRO A 149 9.49 -16.81 7.38
N VAL A 150 9.38 -17.40 8.57
CA VAL A 150 8.46 -16.94 9.61
C VAL A 150 9.29 -16.33 10.72
N GLU A 151 9.31 -15.00 10.75
CA GLU A 151 10.02 -14.23 11.76
C GLU A 151 9.00 -13.59 12.72
N PRO A 152 9.15 -13.74 14.04
CA PRO A 152 8.27 -13.09 14.99
C PRO A 152 8.33 -11.57 14.83
N ARG A 153 7.18 -10.93 14.62
CA ARG A 153 7.03 -9.47 14.65
C ARG A 153 6.06 -9.05 15.75
N ALA A 154 6.35 -7.91 16.35
CA ALA A 154 5.44 -7.29 17.31
C ALA A 154 4.21 -6.71 16.60
N GLY A 155 3.10 -6.58 17.33
CA GLY A 155 1.83 -6.03 16.82
C GLY A 155 0.80 -7.10 16.46
N LYS A 156 -0.34 -6.63 15.96
CA LYS A 156 -1.50 -7.47 15.59
C LYS A 156 -1.18 -8.48 14.49
N TRP A 157 -0.33 -8.08 13.54
CA TRP A 157 0.00 -8.86 12.35
C TRP A 157 1.45 -9.39 12.44
N GLY A 158 1.65 -10.40 13.29
CA GLY A 158 2.96 -11.01 13.56
C GLY A 158 3.50 -11.88 12.43
N PHE A 159 2.64 -12.26 11.47
CA PHE A 159 3.03 -12.84 10.18
C PHE A 159 2.21 -12.18 9.07
N GLY A 160 2.89 -11.82 7.99
CA GLY A 160 2.31 -11.23 6.80
C GLY A 160 3.11 -11.62 5.56
N LEU A 161 2.40 -11.93 4.48
CA LEU A 161 3.01 -12.14 3.16
C LEU A 161 2.48 -11.11 2.18
N VAL A 162 3.34 -10.71 1.25
CA VAL A 162 2.99 -9.91 0.07
C VAL A 162 3.42 -10.71 -1.16
N PHE A 163 2.49 -10.94 -2.07
CA PHE A 163 2.74 -11.62 -3.34
C PHE A 163 2.49 -10.62 -4.48
N HIS A 164 3.55 -10.26 -5.20
CA HIS A 164 3.46 -9.36 -6.35
C HIS A 164 3.10 -10.12 -7.62
N ALA A 165 2.35 -9.45 -8.50
CA ALA A 165 1.84 -10.03 -9.75
C ALA A 165 1.18 -11.41 -9.54
N PRO A 166 0.15 -11.51 -8.68
CA PRO A 166 -0.52 -12.76 -8.41
C PRO A 166 -1.14 -13.35 -9.69
N PRO A 167 -1.06 -14.68 -9.89
CA PRO A 167 -1.72 -15.34 -11.01
C PRO A 167 -3.25 -15.25 -10.86
N THR A 168 -3.97 -15.25 -11.97
CA THR A 168 -5.43 -15.09 -12.00
C THR A 168 -6.19 -16.26 -11.35
N GLU A 169 -5.60 -17.45 -11.36
CA GLU A 169 -6.11 -18.66 -10.70
C GLU A 169 -5.86 -18.67 -9.18
N GLY A 170 -5.23 -17.61 -8.65
CA GLY A 170 -4.94 -17.46 -7.23
C GLY A 170 -3.68 -18.18 -6.76
N ILE A 171 -3.30 -17.88 -5.53
CA ILE A 171 -2.07 -18.32 -4.87
C ILE A 171 -2.41 -19.43 -3.89
N GLU A 172 -1.71 -20.55 -3.96
CA GLU A 172 -1.75 -21.54 -2.88
C GLU A 172 -0.86 -21.07 -1.71
N VAL A 173 -1.44 -21.06 -0.51
CA VAL A 173 -0.75 -20.73 0.73
C VAL A 173 -0.96 -21.88 1.71
N VAL A 174 0.13 -22.46 2.22
CA VAL A 174 0.08 -23.45 3.29
C VAL A 174 0.62 -22.81 4.56
N LEU A 175 -0.20 -22.78 5.60
CA LEU A 175 0.18 -22.29 6.92
C LEU A 175 0.14 -23.44 7.91
N VAL A 176 1.23 -23.64 8.66
CA VAL A 176 1.21 -24.45 9.88
C VAL A 176 1.19 -23.46 11.04
N VAL A 177 0.13 -23.51 11.84
CA VAL A 177 -0.11 -22.58 12.93
C VAL A 177 -0.36 -23.31 14.25
N ARG A 178 -0.07 -22.65 15.35
CA ARG A 178 -0.55 -23.02 16.69
C ARG A 178 -1.71 -22.10 17.06
N PRO A 179 -2.96 -22.57 17.08
CA PRO A 179 -4.09 -21.78 17.52
C PRO A 179 -3.99 -21.41 19.01
N ILE A 180 -4.42 -20.21 19.38
CA ILE A 180 -4.49 -19.74 20.78
C ILE A 180 -5.90 -19.99 21.38
N GLY A 181 -6.87 -20.30 20.52
CA GLY A 181 -8.24 -20.70 20.86
C GLY A 181 -9.22 -20.24 19.77
N GLY A 182 -10.27 -21.02 19.51
CA GLY A 182 -11.28 -20.66 18.50
C GLY A 182 -10.78 -20.69 17.05
N GLN A 183 -11.27 -19.75 16.25
CA GLN A 183 -10.95 -19.63 14.82
C GLN A 183 -9.63 -18.88 14.60
N VAL A 184 -8.91 -19.21 13.54
CA VAL A 184 -7.74 -18.48 13.06
C VAL A 184 -8.23 -17.33 12.17
N ALA A 185 -7.97 -16.09 12.58
CA ALA A 185 -8.36 -14.92 11.80
C ALA A 185 -7.27 -14.55 10.79
N LEU A 186 -7.65 -14.51 9.51
CA LEU A 186 -6.78 -14.17 8.40
C LEU A 186 -7.27 -12.90 7.71
N ARG A 187 -6.40 -11.91 7.57
CA ARG A 187 -6.70 -10.68 6.81
C ARG A 187 -6.11 -10.79 5.42
N ALA A 188 -6.99 -10.93 4.43
CA ALA A 188 -6.61 -10.94 3.02
C ALA A 188 -6.84 -9.55 2.42
N MET A 189 -5.92 -9.09 1.57
CA MET A 189 -6.07 -7.86 0.81
C MET A 189 -5.57 -8.07 -0.61
N ASP A 190 -6.27 -7.55 -1.60
CA ASP A 190 -5.72 -7.38 -2.95
C ASP A 190 -5.67 -5.89 -3.30
N ALA A 191 -4.67 -5.51 -4.08
CA ALA A 191 -4.52 -4.13 -4.51
C ALA A 191 -4.26 -4.06 -6.01
N SER A 192 -5.08 -3.27 -6.71
CA SER A 192 -5.04 -3.06 -8.16
C SER A 192 -4.79 -1.59 -8.50
N ASP A 193 -4.67 -1.33 -9.79
CA ASP A 193 -4.81 0.01 -10.36
C ASP A 193 -6.27 0.46 -10.42
N GLY A 194 -6.46 1.75 -10.72
CA GLY A 194 -7.69 2.28 -11.28
C GLY A 194 -8.55 3.07 -10.31
N LEU A 195 -8.12 4.29 -9.96
CA LEU A 195 -8.92 5.21 -9.14
C LEU A 195 -10.02 5.92 -9.94
N ASP A 196 -9.86 6.05 -11.26
CA ASP A 196 -10.75 6.85 -12.13
C ASP A 196 -12.22 6.42 -12.12
N ALA A 197 -12.51 5.15 -11.83
CA ALA A 197 -13.86 4.59 -11.78
C ALA A 197 -14.49 4.67 -10.39
N LEU A 198 -13.76 5.16 -9.38
CA LEU A 198 -14.25 5.21 -8.00
C LEU A 198 -15.17 6.41 -7.76
N PRO A 199 -16.20 6.25 -6.94
CA PRO A 199 -17.06 7.35 -6.55
C PRO A 199 -16.26 8.42 -5.78
N GLY A 200 -16.47 9.69 -6.15
CA GLY A 200 -15.77 10.81 -5.54
C GLY A 200 -14.36 11.08 -6.10
N PHE A 201 -13.85 10.23 -6.99
CA PHE A 201 -12.62 10.54 -7.72
C PHE A 201 -12.87 11.71 -8.69
N ARG A 202 -11.95 12.67 -8.69
CA ARG A 202 -11.93 13.84 -9.57
C ARG A 202 -10.68 13.76 -10.45
N PRO A 203 -10.81 13.80 -11.78
CA PRO A 203 -9.65 13.79 -12.67
C PRO A 203 -8.60 14.84 -12.29
N ARG A 204 -7.33 14.48 -12.41
CA ARG A 204 -6.21 15.40 -12.17
C ARG A 204 -6.20 16.51 -13.23
N PRO A 205 -5.99 17.78 -12.84
CA PRO A 205 -5.65 18.83 -13.79
C PRO A 205 -4.38 18.47 -14.58
N PRO A 206 -4.19 18.98 -15.81
CA PRO A 206 -3.01 18.65 -16.63
C PRO A 206 -1.66 18.94 -15.97
N ALA A 207 -1.61 19.91 -15.04
CA ALA A 207 -0.40 20.27 -14.30
C ALA A 207 -0.16 19.41 -13.05
N VAL A 208 -0.95 18.36 -12.82
CA VAL A 208 -0.80 17.43 -11.68
C VAL A 208 -0.55 16.02 -12.22
N GLY A 209 0.65 15.50 -11.93
CA GLY A 209 1.11 14.18 -12.34
C GLY A 209 1.04 13.18 -11.21
N VAL A 210 1.29 11.92 -11.52
CA VAL A 210 1.40 10.85 -10.53
C VAL A 210 2.85 10.74 -10.07
N VAL A 211 3.11 10.74 -8.75
CA VAL A 211 4.45 10.50 -8.22
C VAL A 211 4.87 9.06 -8.49
N GLY A 212 6.14 8.86 -8.84
CA GLY A 212 6.73 7.53 -8.99
C GLY A 212 6.83 6.81 -7.64
N SER A 213 5.79 6.05 -7.28
CA SER A 213 5.75 5.20 -6.08
C SER A 213 4.99 3.90 -6.40
N HIS A 214 5.36 2.82 -5.72
CA HIS A 214 4.68 1.52 -5.82
C HIS A 214 3.24 1.55 -5.29
N SER A 215 2.92 2.54 -4.46
CA SER A 215 1.60 2.72 -3.88
C SER A 215 0.77 3.81 -4.56
N SER A 216 1.31 4.57 -5.51
CA SER A 216 0.52 5.54 -6.28
C SER A 216 -0.57 4.84 -7.09
N GLU A 217 -1.76 5.45 -7.15
CA GLU A 217 -2.94 4.95 -7.89
C GLU A 217 -3.44 3.59 -7.40
N MET A 218 -3.05 3.19 -6.19
CA MET A 218 -3.40 1.89 -5.66
C MET A 218 -4.83 1.90 -5.08
N LEU A 219 -5.63 0.94 -5.53
CA LEU A 219 -6.95 0.60 -5.03
C LEU A 219 -6.84 -0.72 -4.25
N ALA A 220 -6.90 -0.64 -2.92
CA ALA A 220 -6.82 -1.78 -2.02
C ALA A 220 -8.20 -2.17 -1.48
N VAL A 221 -8.50 -3.47 -1.44
CA VAL A 221 -9.68 -4.01 -0.76
C VAL A 221 -9.23 -5.13 0.17
N ALA A 222 -9.62 -5.03 1.43
CA ALA A 222 -9.27 -6.00 2.46
C ALA A 222 -10.51 -6.64 3.09
N ARG A 223 -10.36 -7.88 3.55
CA ARG A 223 -11.40 -8.65 4.25
C ARG A 223 -10.80 -9.62 5.25
N THR A 224 -11.48 -9.81 6.36
CA THR A 224 -11.12 -10.76 7.41
C THR A 224 -11.88 -12.07 7.25
N TYR A 225 -11.16 -13.18 7.34
CA TYR A 225 -11.66 -14.54 7.22
C TYR A 225 -11.40 -15.30 8.53
N PRO A 226 -12.44 -15.57 9.34
CA PRO A 226 -12.30 -16.44 10.50
C PRO A 226 -12.44 -17.91 10.07
N ILE A 227 -11.38 -18.69 10.23
CA ILE A 227 -11.27 -20.09 9.76
C ILE A 227 -11.15 -21.06 10.92
#